data_AF-A0A958TMN7-F1
#
_entry.id   AF-A0A958TMN7-F1
#
_cell.length_a   1.000
_cell.length_b   1.000
_cell.length_c   1.000
_cell.angle_alpha   90.00
_cell.angle_beta   90.00
_cell.angle_gamma   90.00
#
_symmetry.space_group_name_H-M   'P 1'
#
loop_
_entity.id
_entity.type
_entity.pdbx_description
1 polymer ?
#
loop_
_entity_poly.entity_id
_entity_poly.type
_entity_poly.pdbx_seq_one_letter_code
_entity_poly.pdbx_strand_id
1 'polypeptide(L)' 'MTTNNDQILINQIIAGDSNVFAVLVDRYKDLVFTLCLRMLKNREEAEEVAQDTFVKVYRSLDKFKGDSKF' A
#
# COMPACT_ATOMS: atom_id res chain seq x y z
N MET A 1 -8.62 3.83 -14.89
CA MET A 1 -9.64 4.48 -14.05
C MET A 1 -9.43 4.09 -12.58
N THR A 2 -8.33 4.48 -11.95
CA THR A 2 -7.94 3.95 -10.62
C THR A 2 -7.80 5.02 -9.53
N THR A 3 -7.32 6.21 -9.87
CA THR A 3 -7.07 7.30 -8.90
C THR A 3 -8.30 7.71 -8.08
N ASN A 4 -9.49 7.67 -8.68
CA ASN A 4 -10.73 8.04 -7.98
C ASN A 4 -11.13 6.97 -6.95
N ASN A 5 -10.86 5.69 -7.23
CA ASN A 5 -11.21 4.59 -6.32
C ASN A 5 -10.23 4.51 -5.14
N ASP A 6 -8.92 4.72 -5.36
CA ASP A 6 -7.95 4.66 -4.26
C ASP A 6 -8.18 5.77 -3.23
N GLN A 7 -8.49 7.00 -3.67
CA GLN A 7 -8.79 8.08 -2.74
C GLN A 7 -10.04 7.79 -1.89
N ILE A 8 -11.06 7.14 -2.46
CA ILE A 8 -12.26 6.72 -1.72
C ILE A 8 -11.88 5.69 -0.65
N LEU A 9 -11.09 4.69 -1.01
CA LEU A 9 -10.62 3.66 -0.07
C LEU A 9 -9.77 4.29 1.05
N ILE A 10 -8.87 5.20 0.70
CA ILE A 10 -8.04 5.93 1.67
C ILE A 10 -8.91 6.72 2.66
N ASN A 11 -9.91 7.44 2.16
CA ASN A 11 -10.82 8.20 3.03
C ASN A 11 -11.60 7.29 3.99
N GLN A 12 -12.02 6.10 3.56
CA GLN A 12 -12.68 5.11 4.41
C GLN A 12 -11.73 4.57 5.49
N ILE A 13 -10.47 4.31 5.14
CA ILE A 13 -9.45 3.84 6.08
C ILE A 13 -9.16 4.91 7.14
N ILE A 14 -9.02 6.19 6.72
CA ILE A 14 -8.83 7.32 7.64
C ILE A 14 -10.05 7.52 8.54
N ALA A 15 -11.26 7.24 8.04
CA ALA A 15 -12.50 7.27 8.82
C ALA A 15 -12.63 6.10 9.82
N GLY A 16 -11.67 5.17 9.84
CA GLY A 16 -11.59 4.07 10.82
C GLY A 16 -11.93 2.69 10.26
N ASP A 17 -12.28 2.57 8.98
CA ASP A 17 -12.51 1.26 8.36
C ASP A 17 -11.20 0.63 7.89
N SER A 18 -10.47 0.06 8.85
CA SER A 18 -9.17 -0.56 8.61
C SER A 18 -9.24 -1.79 7.68
N ASN A 19 -10.40 -2.45 7.56
CA ASN A 19 -10.56 -3.61 6.68
C ASN A 19 -10.42 -3.23 5.20
N VAL A 20 -10.75 -1.98 4.86
CA VAL A 20 -10.62 -1.44 3.50
C VAL A 20 -9.16 -1.38 3.05
N PHE A 21 -8.20 -1.33 3.99
CA PHE A 21 -6.78 -1.36 3.65
C PHE A 21 -6.36 -2.66 2.95
N ALA A 22 -7.02 -3.79 3.24
CA ALA A 22 -6.75 -5.05 2.56
C ALA A 22 -6.99 -4.96 1.04
N VAL A 23 -7.91 -4.11 0.58
CA VAL A 23 -8.17 -3.87 -0.85
C VAL A 23 -6.99 -3.15 -1.51
N LEU A 24 -6.38 -2.20 -0.81
CA LEU A 24 -5.15 -1.54 -1.29
C LEU A 24 -3.99 -2.52 -1.29
N VAL A 25 -3.81 -3.31 -0.22
CA VAL A 25 -2.76 -4.33 -0.18
C VAL A 25 -2.90 -5.31 -1.35
N ASP A 26 -4.10 -5.85 -1.59
CA ASP A 26 -4.34 -6.82 -2.68
C ASP A 26 -4.03 -6.22 -4.05
N ARG A 27 -4.35 -4.94 -4.27
CA ARG A 27 -4.09 -4.23 -5.52
C ARG A 27 -2.60 -4.00 -5.79
N TYR A 28 -1.81 -3.72 -4.75
CA TYR A 28 -0.43 -3.26 -4.91
C TYR A 28 0.62 -4.32 -4.50
N LYS A 29 0.25 -5.42 -3.83
CA LYS A 29 1.19 -6.43 -3.29
C LYS A 29 2.14 -6.98 -4.35
N ASP A 30 1.64 -7.30 -5.54
CA ASP A 30 2.45 -7.91 -6.60
C ASP A 30 3.48 -6.92 -7.16
N LEU A 31 3.08 -5.65 -7.32
CA LEU A 31 3.97 -4.58 -7.76
C LEU A 31 5.07 -4.32 -6.72
N VAL A 32 4.68 -4.12 -5.46
CA VAL A 32 5.61 -3.84 -4.36
C VAL A 32 6.58 -5.01 -4.19
N PHE A 33 6.08 -6.23 -4.14
CA PHE A 33 6.91 -7.43 -4.05
C PHE A 33 7.88 -7.56 -5.23
N THR A 34 7.41 -7.31 -6.46
CA THR A 34 8.27 -7.34 -7.65
C THR A 34 9.41 -6.32 -7.57
N LEU A 35 9.13 -5.11 -7.06
CA LEU A 35 10.15 -4.09 -6.86
C LEU A 35 11.17 -4.50 -5.79
N CYS A 36 10.69 -4.97 -4.63
CA CYS A 36 11.54 -5.47 -3.56
C CYS A 36 12.43 -6.64 -4.04
N LEU A 37 11.86 -7.58 -4.77
CA LEU A 37 12.61 -8.73 -5.31
C LEU A 37 13.69 -8.30 -6.31
N ARG A 38 13.41 -7.31 -7.16
CA ARG A 38 14.40 -6.77 -8.10
C ARG A 38 15.56 -6.08 -7.38
N MET A 39 15.30 -5.44 -6.25
CA MET A 39 16.30 -4.71 -5.46
C MET A 39 17.16 -5.66 -4.61
N LEU A 40 16.53 -6.60 -3.91
CA LEU A 40 17.18 -7.45 -2.91
C LEU A 40 17.71 -8.75 -3.49
N LYS A 41 17.12 -9.24 -4.59
CA LYS A 41 17.43 -10.54 -5.22
C LYS A 41 17.31 -11.74 -4.27
N ASN A 42 16.62 -11.56 -3.15
CA ASN A 42 16.27 -12.58 -2.18
C ASN A 42 14.74 -12.55 -1.99
N ARG A 43 14.09 -13.70 -2.09
CA ARG A 43 12.64 -13.82 -1.98
C ARG A 43 12.13 -13.53 -0.56
N GLU A 44 12.80 -14.05 0.46
CA GLU A 44 12.38 -13.92 1.86
C GLU A 44 12.53 -12.47 2.33
N GLU A 45 13.68 -11.85 2.07
CA GLU A 45 13.90 -10.44 2.38
C GLU A 45 12.94 -9.52 1.60
N ALA A 46 12.62 -9.87 0.35
CA ALA A 46 11.65 -9.10 -0.44
C ALA A 46 10.24 -9.18 0.12
N GLU A 47 9.84 -10.33 0.67
CA GLU A 47 8.54 -10.49 1.31
C GLU A 47 8.47 -9.68 2.61
N GLU A 48 9.52 -9.75 3.45
CA GLU A 48 9.61 -8.97 4.69
C GLU A 48 9.55 -7.46 4.41
N VAL A 49 10.37 -6.96 3.47
CA VAL A 49 10.40 -5.54 3.13
C VAL A 49 9.09 -5.08 2.49
N ALA A 50 8.44 -5.92 1.68
CA ALA A 50 7.14 -5.60 1.10
C ALA A 50 6.07 -5.45 2.21
N GLN A 51 6.02 -6.38 3.16
CA GLN A 51 5.11 -6.30 4.31
C GLN A 51 5.37 -5.03 5.14
N ASP A 52 6.63 -4.76 5.49
CA ASP A 52 7.04 -3.56 6.22
C ASP A 52 6.64 -2.27 5.51
N THR A 53 6.71 -2.27 4.19
CA THR A 53 6.29 -1.14 3.35
C THR A 53 4.80 -0.87 3.53
N PHE A 54 3.95 -1.90 3.46
CA PHE A 54 2.51 -1.72 3.68
C PHE A 54 2.18 -1.26 5.10
N VAL A 55 2.88 -1.76 6.13
CA VAL A 55 2.70 -1.28 7.52
C VAL A 55 3.04 0.20 7.64
N LYS A 56 4.14 0.64 7.02
CA LYS A 56 4.54 2.07 7.00
C LYS A 56 3.51 2.92 6.25
N VAL A 57 3.03 2.45 5.11
CA VAL A 57 1.99 3.11 4.32
C VAL A 57 0.73 3.29 5.16
N TYR A 58 0.23 2.24 5.80
CA TYR A 58 -0.96 2.30 6.67
C TYR A 58 -0.82 3.34 7.79
N ARG A 59 0.34 3.39 8.46
CA ARG A 59 0.64 4.35 9.54
C ARG A 59 0.81 5.79 9.06
N SER A 60 1.00 6.00 7.75
CA SER A 60 1.18 7.31 7.14
C SER A 60 -0.02 7.77 6.30
N LEU A 61 -1.05 6.92 6.19
CA LEU A 61 -2.18 7.14 5.30
C LEU A 61 -2.97 8.40 5.68
N ASP A 62 -3.05 8.69 6.98
CA ASP A 62 -3.64 9.91 7.56
C ASP A 62 -2.96 11.20 7.11
N LYS A 63 -1.68 11.12 6.69
CA LYS A 63 -0.89 12.25 6.19
C LYS A 63 -0.96 12.39 4.67
N PHE A 64 -1.60 11.45 3.98
CA PHE A 64 -1.72 11.47 2.53
C PHE A 64 -2.73 12.54 2.10
N LYS A 65 -2.26 13.55 1.37
CA LYS A 65 -3.08 14.69 0.93
C LYS A 65 -3.82 14.48 -0.39
N GLY A 66 -3.57 13.37 -1.10
CA GLY A 66 -4.13 13.14 -2.43
C GLY A 66 -3.48 13.97 -3.55
N ASP A 67 -2.41 14.71 -3.26
CA ASP A 67 -1.70 15.57 -4.22
C ASP A 67 -0.92 14.77 -5.28
N SER A 68 -0.76 13.46 -5.07
CA SER A 68 -0.14 12.51 -6.00
C SER A 68 -1.04 11.30 -6.19
N LYS A 69 -0.75 10.51 -7.23
CA LYS A 69 -1.34 9.16 -7.31
C LYS A 69 -0.83 8.32 -6.14
N PHE A 70 -1.71 7.47 -5.64
CA PHE A 70 -1.35 6.34 -4.79
C PHE A 70 -0.81 5.20 -5.66
#